data_AF-A0A1H7E7Q5-F1
#
_entry.id   AF-A0A1H7E7Q5-F1
#
_cell.length_a   1.000
_cell.length_b   1.000
_cell.length_c   1.000
_cell.angle_alpha   90.00
_cell.angle_beta   90.00
_cell.angle_gamma   90.00
#
_symmetry.space_group_name_H-M   'P 1'
#
loop_
_entity.id
_entity.type
_entity.pdbx_description
1 polymer ?
#
loop_
_entity_poly.entity_id
_entity_poly.type
_entity_poly.pdbx_seq_one_letter_code
_entity_poly.pdbx_strand_id
1 'polypeptide(L)'
;MSDIRFMSPCGKAGAAHARNATRAAQAAPAPQAGREAGFTLLELLVVMVIIGLLAGLVAPRYFEQVGKSNTKIARAQIESLGKALDQYRLDVGAYPTTEEGLQALMAKPQDAPHWSGPYLQKAVPPDPWDRPYQYRAPGEHGDYDLYSYGKDGQPGGAGENSDVISW
;
A
#
# COMPACT_ATOMS: atom_id res chain seq x y z
N MET A 1 -48.23 27.46 64.40
CA MET A 1 -49.20 27.02 63.39
C MET A 1 -49.07 25.50 63.31
N SER A 2 -49.69 24.76 64.25
CA SER A 2 -51.13 24.43 64.29
C SER A 2 -51.47 23.48 63.14
N ASP A 3 -51.99 22.27 63.27
CA ASP A 3 -52.84 21.58 64.26
C ASP A 3 -52.60 20.06 64.06
N ILE A 4 -52.46 19.17 65.04
CA ILE A 4 -53.41 18.64 66.05
C ILE A 4 -54.78 18.20 65.52
N ARG A 5 -54.93 16.87 65.35
CA ARG A 5 -56.07 16.03 65.80
C ARG A 5 -55.74 14.57 65.46
N PHE A 6 -56.16 13.52 66.16
CA PHE A 6 -56.70 13.21 67.49
C PHE A 6 -57.01 11.69 67.43
N MET A 7 -57.23 11.07 68.59
CA MET A 7 -57.92 9.78 68.83
C MET A 7 -57.16 8.46 68.66
N SER A 8 -56.48 8.09 69.76
CA SER A 8 -56.58 6.87 70.59
C SER A 8 -57.69 5.82 70.29
N PRO A 9 -57.77 4.70 71.07
CA PRO A 9 -56.88 3.54 71.16
C PRO A 9 -57.70 2.22 71.11
N CYS A 10 -57.12 1.11 71.58
CA CYS A 10 -57.77 -0.12 72.08
C CYS A 10 -57.75 -1.34 71.13
N GLY A 11 -57.21 -2.47 71.60
CA GLY A 11 -57.43 -3.75 70.92
C GLY A 11 -56.49 -4.92 71.26
N LYS A 12 -56.48 -5.34 72.53
CA LYS A 12 -56.40 -6.74 73.01
C LYS A 12 -55.28 -7.70 72.53
N ALA A 13 -54.55 -8.16 73.54
CA ALA A 13 -54.10 -9.54 73.83
C ALA A 13 -54.44 -10.65 72.82
N GLY A 14 -53.42 -11.46 72.50
CA GLY A 14 -53.58 -12.79 71.90
C GLY A 14 -52.24 -13.51 71.82
N ALA A 15 -52.03 -14.46 72.72
CA ALA A 15 -50.84 -15.28 72.81
C ALA A 15 -50.77 -16.33 71.69
N ALA A 16 -49.53 -16.81 71.51
CA ALA A 16 -49.16 -18.18 71.16
C ALA A 16 -49.01 -18.58 69.68
N HIS A 17 -48.07 -19.52 69.55
CA HIS A 17 -47.85 -20.48 68.46
C HIS A 17 -46.93 -20.07 67.30
N ALA A 18 -45.65 -20.36 67.52
CA ALA A 18 -44.88 -21.31 66.72
C ALA A 18 -45.28 -21.45 65.24
N ARG A 19 -44.32 -21.11 64.36
CA ARG A 19 -43.82 -22.03 63.33
C ARG A 19 -42.63 -21.42 62.60
N ASN A 20 -41.49 -22.10 62.72
CA ASN A 20 -40.30 -21.91 61.91
C ASN A 20 -40.68 -22.16 60.45
N ALA A 21 -40.77 -21.11 59.63
CA ALA A 21 -41.01 -21.22 58.19
C ALA A 21 -39.67 -21.03 57.48
N THR A 22 -39.07 -22.17 57.17
CA THR A 22 -37.93 -22.36 56.28
C THR A 22 -38.16 -21.56 54.99
N ARG A 23 -37.37 -20.51 54.78
CA ARG A 23 -37.35 -19.74 53.53
C ARG A 23 -36.78 -20.64 52.44
N ALA A 24 -37.65 -21.30 51.68
CA ALA A 24 -37.28 -22.01 50.47
C ALA A 24 -36.59 -21.02 49.52
N ALA A 25 -35.31 -21.25 49.26
CA ALA A 25 -34.54 -20.52 48.27
C ALA A 25 -35.19 -20.72 46.90
N GLN A 26 -35.79 -19.67 46.35
CA GLN A 26 -36.23 -19.64 44.96
C GLN A 26 -34.98 -19.60 44.09
N ALA A 27 -34.68 -20.73 43.44
CA ALA A 27 -33.58 -20.83 42.48
C ALA A 27 -33.88 -19.94 41.26
N ALA A 28 -32.99 -18.99 41.00
CA ALA A 28 -33.03 -18.17 39.80
C ALA A 28 -32.82 -19.05 38.54
N PRO A 29 -33.50 -18.78 37.42
CA PRO A 29 -33.25 -19.49 36.17
C PRO A 29 -31.81 -19.19 35.70
N ALA A 30 -31.05 -20.26 35.43
CA ALA A 30 -29.68 -20.17 34.93
C ALA A 30 -29.65 -19.47 33.55
N PRO A 31 -28.60 -18.68 33.25
CA PRO A 31 -28.44 -18.06 31.93
C PRO A 31 -28.32 -19.16 30.87
N GLN A 32 -29.20 -19.13 29.86
CA GLN A 32 -29.06 -20.00 28.70
C GLN A 32 -27.84 -19.53 27.91
N ALA A 33 -26.72 -20.25 28.08
CA ALA A 33 -25.54 -20.06 27.24
C ALA A 33 -25.95 -20.24 25.78
N GLY A 34 -25.92 -19.15 25.01
CA GLY A 34 -26.09 -19.21 23.57
C GLY A 34 -25.09 -20.21 23.02
N ARG A 35 -25.55 -21.17 22.22
CA ARG A 35 -24.66 -22.10 21.53
C ARG A 35 -23.79 -21.28 20.59
N GLU A 36 -22.51 -21.12 20.93
CA GLU A 36 -21.53 -20.60 19.99
C GLU A 36 -21.46 -21.59 18.81
N ALA A 37 -21.95 -21.16 17.65
CA ALA A 37 -21.81 -21.92 16.41
C ALA A 37 -20.33 -21.80 15.98
N GLY A 38 -19.58 -22.89 16.15
CA GLY A 38 -18.22 -22.99 15.65
C GLY A 38 -18.20 -23.08 14.13
N PHE A 39 -17.20 -22.45 13.49
CA PHE A 39 -16.93 -22.61 12.08
C PHE A 39 -16.68 -24.08 11.73
N THR A 40 -17.32 -24.56 10.67
CA THR A 40 -17.09 -25.91 10.15
C THR A 40 -15.87 -25.92 9.23
N LEU A 41 -15.15 -27.05 9.16
CA LEU A 41 -14.08 -27.24 8.17
C LEU A 41 -14.59 -27.10 6.73
N LEU A 42 -15.86 -27.45 6.51
CA LEU A 42 -16.50 -27.37 5.20
C LEU A 42 -16.69 -25.92 4.73
N GLU A 43 -17.04 -24.99 5.63
CA GLU A 43 -17.14 -23.56 5.29
C GLU A 43 -15.78 -22.99 4.85
N LEU A 44 -14.71 -23.30 5.58
CA LEU A 44 -13.36 -22.85 5.19
C LEU A 44 -12.92 -23.48 3.87
N LEU A 45 -13.25 -24.75 3.62
CA LEU A 45 -12.95 -25.41 2.34
C LEU A 45 -13.65 -24.71 1.18
N VAL A 46 -14.96 -24.47 1.29
CA VAL A 46 -15.74 -23.80 0.23
C VAL A 46 -15.20 -22.39 -0.04
N VAL A 47 -14.84 -21.63 0.99
CA VAL A 47 -14.25 -20.29 0.85
C VAL A 47 -12.91 -20.34 0.11
N MET A 48 -12.02 -21.27 0.46
CA MET A 48 -10.73 -21.41 -0.21
C MET A 48 -10.87 -21.78 -1.69
N VAL A 49 -11.86 -22.62 -2.03
CA VAL A 49 -12.17 -22.96 -3.42
C VAL A 49 -12.63 -21.73 -4.20
N ILE A 50 -13.53 -20.92 -3.63
CA ILE A 50 -14.01 -19.69 -4.29
C ILE A 50 -12.87 -18.68 -4.46
N ILE A 51 -12.05 -18.46 -3.42
CA ILE A 51 -10.89 -17.56 -3.50
C ILE A 51 -9.90 -18.04 -4.56
N GLY A 52 -9.59 -19.33 -4.60
CA GLY A 52 -8.70 -19.91 -5.62
C GLY A 52 -9.22 -19.71 -7.04
N LEU A 53 -10.52 -19.91 -7.26
CA LEU A 53 -11.15 -19.72 -8.56
C LEU A 53 -11.13 -18.24 -8.99
N LEU A 54 -11.46 -17.32 -8.09
CA LEU A 54 -11.41 -15.89 -8.36
C LEU A 54 -9.98 -15.40 -8.60
N ALA A 55 -9.02 -15.84 -7.78
CA ALA A 55 -7.62 -15.48 -7.93
C ALA A 55 -7.05 -15.94 -9.28
N GLY A 56 -7.39 -17.15 -9.74
CA GLY A 56 -6.98 -17.66 -11.04
C GLY A 56 -7.51 -16.85 -12.23
N LEU A 57 -8.72 -16.27 -12.12
CA LEU A 57 -9.31 -15.44 -13.18
C LEU A 57 -8.78 -14.01 -13.18
N VAL A 58 -8.55 -13.42 -11.99
CA VAL A 58 -8.18 -12.01 -11.86
C VAL A 58 -6.68 -11.80 -12.02
N ALA A 59 -5.84 -12.71 -11.52
CA ALA A 59 -4.39 -12.52 -11.49
C ALA A 59 -3.76 -12.23 -12.88
N PRO A 60 -4.05 -12.98 -13.96
CA PRO A 60 -3.43 -12.72 -15.27
C PRO A 60 -3.77 -11.32 -15.81
N ARG A 61 -5.04 -10.90 -15.67
CA ARG A 61 -5.51 -9.59 -16.13
C ARG A 61 -4.88 -8.44 -15.35
N TYR A 62 -4.68 -8.63 -14.05
CA TYR A 62 -4.00 -7.65 -13.22
C TYR A 62 -2.54 -7.47 -13.66
N PHE A 63 -1.80 -8.56 -13.87
CA PHE A 63 -0.39 -8.48 -14.30
C PHE A 63 -0.24 -7.82 -15.67
N GLU A 64 -1.06 -8.17 -16.67
CA GLU A 64 -1.03 -7.54 -18.00
C GLU A 64 -1.32 -6.04 -17.96
N GLN A 65 -2.23 -5.61 -17.08
CA GLN A 65 -2.60 -4.20 -16.94
C GLN A 65 -1.47 -3.41 -16.29
N VAL A 66 -0.85 -3.96 -15.23
CA VAL A 66 0.28 -3.35 -14.54
C VAL A 66 1.47 -3.22 -15.48
N GLY A 67 1.84 -4.28 -16.20
CA GLY A 67 3.03 -4.20 -17.04
C GLY A 67 2.89 -3.29 -18.26
N LYS A 68 1.70 -3.21 -18.89
CA LYS A 68 1.41 -2.18 -19.91
C LYS A 68 1.55 -0.75 -19.35
N SER A 69 1.21 -0.55 -18.08
CA SER A 69 1.40 0.73 -17.41
C SER A 69 2.88 1.02 -17.16
N ASN A 70 3.65 0.00 -16.74
CA ASN A 70 5.08 0.13 -16.48
C ASN A 70 5.86 0.60 -17.71
N THR A 71 5.69 -0.05 -18.87
CA THR A 71 6.39 0.40 -20.10
C THR A 71 6.09 1.86 -20.45
N LYS A 72 4.86 2.34 -20.22
CA LYS A 72 4.49 3.75 -20.44
C LYS A 72 5.13 4.69 -19.44
N ILE A 73 5.16 4.31 -18.16
CA ILE A 73 5.83 5.08 -17.11
C ILE A 73 7.32 5.18 -17.43
N ALA A 74 7.96 4.07 -17.81
CA ALA A 74 9.37 4.04 -18.18
C ALA A 74 9.67 5.00 -19.34
N ARG A 75 8.85 4.95 -20.39
CA ARG A 75 8.98 5.84 -21.55
C ARG A 75 8.82 7.32 -21.17
N ALA A 76 7.84 7.66 -20.33
CA ALA A 76 7.65 9.02 -19.86
C ALA A 76 8.82 9.52 -18.98
N GLN A 77 9.37 8.64 -18.15
CA GLN A 77 10.55 8.95 -17.34
C GLN A 77 11.80 9.16 -18.23
N ILE A 78 12.03 8.30 -19.22
CA ILE A 78 13.11 8.47 -20.21
C ILE A 78 12.98 9.79 -20.96
N GLU A 79 11.77 10.16 -21.40
CA GLU A 79 11.54 11.45 -22.06
C GLU A 79 11.85 12.64 -21.13
N SER A 80 11.43 12.56 -19.86
CA SER A 80 11.72 13.60 -18.86
C SER A 80 13.22 13.72 -18.56
N LEU A 81 13.93 12.59 -18.47
CA LEU A 81 15.37 12.55 -18.26
C LEU A 81 16.12 13.08 -19.49
N GLY A 82 15.67 12.74 -20.71
CA GLY A 82 16.19 13.28 -21.96
C GLY A 82 16.12 14.80 -22.01
N LYS A 83 14.97 15.39 -21.62
CA LYS A 83 14.82 16.86 -21.52
C LYS A 83 15.82 17.49 -20.54
N ALA A 84 16.10 16.82 -19.42
CA ALA A 84 17.09 17.29 -18.45
C ALA A 84 18.53 17.18 -18.98
N LEU A 85 18.83 16.10 -19.72
CA LEU A 85 20.11 15.93 -20.41
C LEU A 85 20.32 17.00 -21.49
N ASP A 86 19.28 17.31 -22.27
CA ASP A 86 19.34 18.36 -23.28
C ASP A 86 19.60 19.73 -22.65
N GLN A 87 18.91 20.05 -21.54
CA GLN A 87 19.17 21.29 -20.79
C GLN A 87 20.60 21.34 -20.25
N TYR A 88 21.10 20.22 -19.69
CA TYR A 88 22.49 20.12 -19.25
C TYR A 88 23.46 20.45 -20.39
N ARG A 89 23.22 19.89 -21.59
CA ARG A 89 24.05 20.16 -22.78
C ARG A 89 23.98 21.61 -23.22
N LEU A 90 22.83 22.26 -23.13
CA LEU A 90 22.71 23.69 -23.47
C LEU A 90 23.58 24.57 -22.57
N ASP A 91 23.67 24.23 -21.29
CA ASP A 91 24.42 25.03 -20.30
C ASP A 91 25.91 24.67 -20.27
N VAL A 92 26.26 23.38 -20.30
CA VAL A 92 27.64 22.89 -20.17
C VAL A 92 28.33 22.72 -21.52
N GLY A 93 27.57 22.58 -22.60
CA GLY A 93 28.06 22.38 -23.98
C GLY A 93 28.23 20.92 -24.39
N ALA A 94 28.12 19.97 -23.45
CA ALA A 94 28.23 18.53 -23.69
C ALA A 94 27.26 17.77 -22.77
N TYR A 95 26.94 16.52 -23.10
CA TYR A 95 26.21 15.65 -22.17
C TYR A 95 27.16 15.15 -21.06
N PRO A 96 26.62 14.77 -19.88
CA PRO A 96 27.42 14.14 -18.83
C PRO A 96 28.13 12.89 -19.35
N THR A 97 29.34 12.62 -18.89
CA THR A 97 30.06 11.38 -19.22
C THR A 97 29.36 10.17 -18.58
N THR A 98 29.70 8.97 -19.07
CA THR A 98 29.16 7.73 -18.49
C THR A 98 29.55 7.56 -17.00
N GLU A 99 30.71 8.08 -16.58
CA GLU A 99 31.18 8.02 -15.19
C GLU A 99 30.42 9.00 -14.27
N GLU A 100 30.09 10.19 -14.79
CA GLU A 100 29.26 11.17 -14.07
C GLU A 100 27.80 10.73 -14.00
N GLY A 101 27.31 10.07 -15.05
CA GLY A 101 25.99 9.48 -15.13
C GLY A 101 24.84 10.49 -15.02
N LEU A 102 23.65 9.97 -14.68
CA LEU A 102 22.46 10.80 -14.46
C LEU A 102 22.55 11.64 -13.19
N GLN A 103 23.52 11.37 -12.31
CA GLN A 103 23.76 12.09 -11.07
C GLN A 103 24.24 13.51 -11.33
N ALA A 104 24.91 13.77 -12.46
CA ALA A 104 25.28 15.10 -12.92
C ALA A 104 24.08 16.02 -13.18
N LEU A 105 22.88 15.44 -13.35
CA LEU A 105 21.64 16.19 -13.49
C LEU A 105 21.19 16.81 -12.15
N MET A 106 21.61 16.24 -11.03
CA MET A 106 21.23 16.66 -9.68
C MET A 106 22.34 17.43 -8.98
N ALA A 107 23.59 17.03 -9.18
CA ALA A 107 24.75 17.61 -8.54
C ALA A 107 25.76 18.09 -9.57
N LYS A 108 26.40 19.23 -9.29
CA LYS A 108 27.45 19.78 -10.14
C LYS A 108 28.66 18.82 -10.20
N PRO A 109 29.06 18.33 -11.39
CA PRO A 109 30.29 17.58 -11.54
C PRO A 109 31.51 18.50 -11.49
N GLN A 110 32.71 17.92 -11.29
CA GLN A 110 33.95 18.68 -11.08
C GLN A 110 34.29 19.56 -12.28
N ASP A 111 34.07 19.07 -13.50
CA ASP A 111 34.53 19.69 -14.75
C ASP A 111 33.42 20.41 -15.54
N ALA A 112 32.36 20.90 -14.87
CA ALA A 112 31.28 21.65 -15.52
C ALA A 112 31.20 23.12 -15.02
N PRO A 113 32.00 24.05 -15.57
CA PRO A 113 32.05 25.43 -15.09
C PRO A 113 30.72 26.18 -15.25
N HIS A 114 29.97 25.90 -16.32
CA HIS A 114 28.70 26.56 -16.67
C HIS A 114 27.46 25.79 -16.16
N TRP A 115 27.64 24.80 -15.29
CA TRP A 115 26.52 24.05 -14.70
C TRP A 115 25.55 24.98 -13.96
N SER A 116 24.28 24.95 -14.37
CA SER A 116 23.20 25.81 -13.84
C SER A 116 22.04 25.00 -13.25
N GLY A 117 22.29 23.74 -12.90
CA GLY A 117 21.31 22.83 -12.32
C GLY A 117 20.89 23.18 -10.89
N PRO A 118 20.13 22.30 -10.22
CA PRO A 118 19.76 20.96 -10.66
C PRO A 118 18.74 20.95 -11.81
N TYR A 119 18.95 20.04 -12.76
CA TYR A 119 18.11 19.88 -13.96
C TYR A 119 16.89 18.97 -13.71
N LEU A 120 16.85 18.31 -12.54
CA LEU A 120 15.72 17.51 -12.08
C LEU A 120 15.15 18.11 -10.79
N GLN A 121 13.82 18.05 -10.64
CA GLN A 121 13.15 18.51 -9.42
C GLN A 121 13.34 17.56 -8.22
N LYS A 122 13.59 16.29 -8.52
CA LYS A 122 13.78 15.21 -7.56
C LYS A 122 14.94 14.33 -8.04
N ALA A 123 15.49 13.53 -7.13
CA ALA A 123 16.47 12.52 -7.50
C ALA A 123 15.96 11.65 -8.65
N VAL A 124 16.91 11.12 -9.43
CA VAL A 124 16.62 10.20 -10.55
C VAL A 124 15.81 9.03 -9.99
N PRO A 125 14.55 8.85 -10.42
CA PRO A 125 13.75 7.73 -9.96
C PRO A 125 14.29 6.43 -10.57
N PRO A 126 14.13 5.29 -9.87
CA PRO A 126 14.28 4.01 -10.54
C PRO A 126 13.21 3.85 -11.62
N ASP A 127 13.45 2.92 -12.53
CA ASP A 127 12.46 2.46 -13.48
C ASP A 127 11.28 1.76 -12.78
N PRO A 128 10.19 1.44 -13.50
CA PRO A 128 8.99 0.81 -12.93
C PRO A 128 9.19 -0.62 -12.41
N TRP A 129 10.38 -1.20 -12.58
CA TRP A 129 10.78 -2.51 -12.07
C TRP A 129 11.86 -2.39 -10.99
N ASP A 130 11.98 -1.20 -10.38
CA ASP A 130 12.89 -0.85 -9.29
C ASP A 130 14.39 -0.96 -9.64
N ARG A 131 14.74 -0.75 -10.91
CA ARG A 131 16.12 -0.77 -11.40
C ARG A 131 16.58 0.62 -11.81
N PRO A 132 17.89 0.94 -11.73
CA PRO A 132 18.40 2.19 -12.25
C PRO A 132 18.28 2.23 -13.78
N TYR A 133 18.04 3.42 -14.33
CA TYR A 133 18.17 3.66 -15.77
C TYR A 133 19.62 3.52 -16.21
N GLN A 134 19.81 2.93 -17.39
CA GLN A 134 21.11 2.80 -18.02
C GLN A 134 21.37 4.04 -18.88
N TYR A 135 22.52 4.67 -18.64
CA TYR A 135 22.96 5.85 -19.37
C TYR A 135 24.37 5.64 -19.89
N ARG A 136 24.61 6.03 -21.14
CA ARG A 136 25.94 6.00 -21.77
C ARG A 136 26.13 7.21 -22.67
N ALA A 137 27.29 7.85 -22.53
CA ALA A 137 27.77 8.89 -23.44
C ALA A 137 29.29 8.73 -23.67
N PRO A 138 29.76 8.72 -24.94
CA PRO A 138 28.97 8.78 -26.17
C PRO A 138 28.11 7.52 -26.38
N GLY A 139 26.91 7.70 -26.93
CA GLY A 139 25.98 6.60 -27.23
C GLY A 139 26.40 5.78 -28.45
N GLU A 140 25.86 4.56 -28.58
CA GLU A 140 25.94 3.76 -29.82
C GLU A 140 24.92 4.23 -30.86
N HIS A 141 23.79 4.79 -30.44
CA HIS A 141 22.69 5.18 -31.34
C HIS A 141 22.56 6.70 -31.53
N GLY A 142 23.49 7.48 -30.97
CA GLY A 142 23.49 8.94 -31.03
C GLY A 142 24.46 9.56 -30.05
N ASP A 143 24.18 10.80 -29.65
CA ASP A 143 25.03 11.53 -28.70
C ASP A 143 25.05 10.85 -27.31
N TYR A 144 23.93 10.24 -26.91
CA TYR A 144 23.81 9.42 -25.69
C TYR A 144 22.80 8.29 -25.90
N ASP A 145 22.92 7.23 -25.11
CA ASP A 145 21.88 6.21 -24.96
C ASP A 145 21.28 6.29 -23.56
N LEU A 146 19.94 6.27 -23.47
CA LEU A 146 19.21 6.17 -22.21
C LEU A 146 18.12 5.10 -22.33
N TYR A 147 18.17 4.09 -21.47
CA TYR A 147 17.26 2.95 -21.58
C TYR A 147 17.02 2.23 -20.25
N SER A 148 15.96 1.42 -20.21
CA SER A 148 15.66 0.42 -19.19
C SER A 148 15.50 -0.94 -19.85
N TYR A 149 16.00 -2.00 -19.23
CA TYR A 149 15.93 -3.37 -19.75
C TYR A 149 14.56 -4.06 -19.56
N GLY A 150 13.53 -3.32 -19.16
CA GLY A 150 12.22 -3.92 -18.93
C GLY A 150 12.14 -4.82 -17.69
N LYS A 151 11.13 -5.69 -17.65
CA LYS A 151 10.78 -6.50 -16.47
C LYS A 151 11.81 -7.57 -16.09
N ASP A 152 12.35 -8.29 -17.06
CA ASP A 152 13.39 -9.29 -16.84
C ASP A 152 14.74 -8.62 -16.56
N GLY A 153 14.90 -7.40 -17.07
CA GLY A 153 16.06 -6.55 -17.02
C GLY A 153 17.29 -7.21 -17.61
N GLN A 154 17.09 -7.85 -18.74
CA GLN A 154 18.11 -8.33 -19.66
C GLN A 154 17.94 -7.59 -20.99
N PRO A 155 19.01 -7.43 -21.78
CA PRO A 155 18.88 -6.84 -23.11
C PRO A 155 17.95 -7.66 -24.01
N GLY A 156 17.10 -6.96 -24.76
CA GLY A 156 16.17 -7.55 -25.71
C GLY A 156 14.79 -7.78 -25.11
N GLY A 157 14.31 -9.02 -25.18
CA GLY A 157 12.99 -9.41 -24.68
C GLY A 157 11.80 -9.01 -25.57
N ALA A 158 10.59 -9.34 -25.12
CA ALA A 158 9.33 -9.05 -25.79
C ALA A 158 8.23 -8.69 -24.80
N GLY A 159 7.27 -7.86 -25.22
CA GLY A 159 6.18 -7.42 -24.36
C GLY A 159 6.70 -6.58 -23.18
N GLU A 160 6.43 -7.00 -21.94
CA GLU A 160 6.91 -6.30 -20.74
C GLU A 160 8.41 -6.45 -20.49
N ASN A 161 9.02 -7.45 -21.13
CA ASN A 161 10.45 -7.70 -21.07
C ASN A 161 11.21 -6.92 -22.15
N SER A 162 10.52 -6.22 -23.04
CA SER A 162 11.22 -5.44 -24.07
C SER A 162 11.93 -4.25 -23.45
N ASP A 163 13.16 -4.01 -23.90
CA ASP A 163 13.88 -2.78 -23.59
C ASP A 163 13.05 -1.52 -23.92
N VAL A 164 13.09 -0.54 -23.02
CA VAL A 164 12.53 0.79 -23.25
C VAL A 164 13.68 1.75 -23.51
N ILE A 165 13.79 2.20 -24.75
CA ILE A 165 14.94 2.96 -25.28
C ILE A 165 14.55 4.40 -25.63
N SER A 166 15.54 5.31 -25.63
CA SER A 166 15.37 6.73 -25.95
C SER A 166 15.39 7.07 -27.44
N TRP A 167 15.83 6.14 -28.30
CA TRP A 167 15.92 6.31 -29.75
C TRP A 167 14.81 5.56 -30.51
#